data_AF-A0A259JNZ1-F1
#
_entry.id   AF-A0A259JNZ1-F1
#
_cell.length_a   1.000
_cell.length_b   1.000
_cell.length_c   1.000
_cell.angle_alpha   90.00
_cell.angle_beta   90.00
_cell.angle_gamma   90.00
#
_symmetry.space_group_name_H-M   'P 1'
#
loop_
_entity.id
_entity.type
_entity.pdbx_description
1 polymer ?
#
loop_
_entity_poly.entity_id
_entity_poly.type
_entity_poly.pdbx_seq_one_letter_code
_entity_poly.pdbx_strand_id
1 'polypeptide(L)'
;SASSGTSNVYLSGNVANLGDINLGDRSLDFHNSGSNLTIDGTVTANGGVTFRDTRSLTLASGSQIVSSASGNAVILDLTTNFINNAGANAISTPNGRWIIYSDAPSTDVFGNLDSGNHAIFAFASDGLPYSYVPGGNRYVFNEQPILTVTSTDATKTYGDVADVSSNYTVTGFQGVANAFLTDTAASVGLTGAPTLSSTSAAAGGNVGSYTINVVDSGTLSTSGVGGGYTFYSYDGSNLVSAGKLTVNPLAVSLSGTRAYDGTSNVAGAILSVANAVNGDTVTVSGTALGVLSSANASVTPYSMAGFGGITLSSNNYTLTGATGVVTVNPATIVLAGTKTYDGGTAFSATDFGTNGVIGTGINGETLTLNGIGSVASAAVSAGTQALTLGSLALANGTGQAGNYQIAVVGNTGTITPALVTLTITPDAATKVYGDALTFAGTEYSQTGLVNGDTISGVTLASTGAVGTAIVGQYDIVSSNAVFSSGSASNYNITYATLTGGLTVTARAITVTADAHSKTYGDANPALTFTTSDLGAGTAVIGALTTTATASSDVGVYGINQGTVTNANNANYAITYAGANLSVGQRSITVTADAQSKTYGDANPALTF
;
A
#
# COMPACT_ATOMS: atom_id res chain seq x y z
N SER A 1 103.89 0.89 -38.77
CA SER A 1 104.04 2.06 -39.68
C SER A 1 103.62 1.63 -41.09
N ALA A 2 102.57 2.24 -41.64
CA ALA A 2 102.12 1.98 -43.01
C ALA A 2 102.14 3.30 -43.79
N SER A 3 102.87 3.33 -44.91
CA SER A 3 103.10 4.47 -45.78
C SER A 3 101.87 4.82 -46.64
N SER A 4 101.86 6.09 -47.09
CA SER A 4 100.92 6.82 -47.94
C SER A 4 100.30 6.03 -49.11
N GLY A 5 99.12 5.46 -48.88
CA GLY A 5 98.23 4.92 -49.92
C GLY A 5 96.77 5.03 -49.47
N THR A 6 95.86 5.32 -50.39
CA THR A 6 94.42 5.53 -50.18
C THR A 6 93.62 4.28 -49.80
N SER A 7 94.29 3.14 -49.60
CA SER A 7 93.62 1.86 -49.28
C SER A 7 93.26 1.78 -47.79
N ASN A 8 92.03 1.36 -47.47
CA ASN A 8 91.61 1.04 -46.11
C ASN A 8 92.56 0.00 -45.46
N VAL A 9 92.77 0.11 -44.15
CA VAL A 9 93.60 -0.81 -43.37
C VAL A 9 92.70 -1.89 -42.80
N TYR A 10 92.85 -3.10 -43.32
CA TYR A 10 92.20 -4.30 -42.81
C TYR A 10 93.19 -5.08 -41.95
N LEU A 11 92.86 -5.28 -40.68
CA LEU A 11 93.62 -6.10 -39.75
C LEU A 11 92.76 -7.28 -39.32
N SER A 12 93.39 -8.44 -39.14
CA SER A 12 92.74 -9.62 -38.59
C SER A 12 93.72 -10.37 -37.70
N GLY A 13 93.33 -10.76 -36.50
CA GLY A 13 94.19 -11.51 -35.59
C GLY A 13 93.62 -11.64 -34.19
N ASN A 14 94.47 -12.09 -33.26
CA ASN A 14 94.16 -12.15 -31.83
C ASN A 14 95.17 -11.24 -31.11
N VAL A 15 94.80 -9.99 -30.88
CA VAL A 15 95.64 -8.95 -30.30
C VAL A 15 95.12 -8.60 -28.91
N ALA A 16 96.00 -8.65 -27.92
CA ALA A 16 95.65 -8.33 -26.54
C ALA A 16 95.79 -6.82 -26.23
N ASN A 17 96.65 -6.11 -26.95
CA ASN A 17 96.96 -4.70 -26.68
C ASN A 17 97.25 -3.93 -27.97
N LEU A 18 96.75 -2.69 -28.04
CA LEU A 18 96.95 -1.75 -29.13
C LEU A 18 97.36 -0.38 -28.59
N GLY A 19 98.59 0.03 -28.90
CA GLY A 19 99.08 1.37 -28.60
C GLY A 19 98.67 2.40 -29.65
N ASP A 20 99.50 3.44 -29.82
CA ASP A 20 99.21 4.54 -30.75
C ASP A 20 99.12 4.09 -32.22
N ILE A 21 98.05 4.51 -32.88
CA ILE A 21 97.81 4.29 -34.31
C ILE A 21 97.40 5.62 -34.94
N ASN A 22 98.10 6.03 -36.00
CA ASN A 22 97.69 7.16 -36.83
C ASN A 22 97.55 6.69 -38.28
N LEU A 23 96.35 6.82 -38.83
CA LEU A 23 95.96 6.33 -40.16
C LEU A 23 95.81 7.44 -41.19
N GLY A 24 95.90 8.71 -40.80
CA GLY A 24 95.63 9.84 -41.69
C GLY A 24 94.25 9.68 -42.37
N ASP A 25 94.19 9.78 -43.70
CA ASP A 25 92.93 9.70 -44.47
C ASP A 25 92.30 8.30 -44.61
N ARG A 26 92.90 7.27 -43.99
CA ARG A 26 92.50 5.87 -44.17
C ARG A 26 91.49 5.43 -43.11
N SER A 27 90.69 4.42 -43.43
CA SER A 27 89.83 3.74 -42.46
C SER A 27 90.54 2.53 -41.82
N LEU A 28 90.16 2.18 -40.59
CA LEU A 28 90.50 0.92 -39.92
C LEU A 28 89.29 -0.01 -39.92
N ASP A 29 89.50 -1.25 -40.33
CA ASP A 29 88.59 -2.36 -40.05
C ASP A 29 89.41 -3.49 -39.43
N PHE A 30 89.28 -3.68 -38.11
CA PHE A 30 90.07 -4.63 -37.34
C PHE A 30 89.19 -5.75 -36.78
N HIS A 31 89.34 -6.94 -37.33
CA HIS A 31 88.69 -8.15 -36.84
C HIS A 31 89.56 -8.85 -35.79
N ASN A 32 89.20 -8.71 -34.52
CA ASN A 32 89.92 -9.28 -33.39
C ASN A 32 89.19 -10.50 -32.83
N SER A 33 89.22 -11.62 -33.56
CA SER A 33 88.36 -12.77 -33.30
C SER A 33 88.61 -13.42 -31.93
N GLY A 34 87.68 -13.19 -31.00
CA GLY A 34 87.52 -14.00 -29.77
C GLY A 34 88.46 -13.68 -28.60
N SER A 35 89.18 -12.56 -28.63
CA SER A 35 90.02 -12.13 -27.51
C SER A 35 89.68 -10.76 -26.97
N ASN A 36 90.08 -10.54 -25.72
CA ASN A 36 90.00 -9.23 -25.08
C ASN A 36 91.07 -8.32 -25.67
N LEU A 37 90.70 -7.07 -25.96
CA LEU A 37 91.60 -6.05 -26.48
C LEU A 37 91.70 -4.89 -25.49
N THR A 38 92.91 -4.44 -25.21
CA THR A 38 93.15 -3.18 -24.50
C THR A 38 93.74 -2.16 -25.47
N ILE A 39 93.14 -0.97 -25.56
CA ILE A 39 93.73 0.19 -26.22
C ILE A 39 94.35 1.06 -25.14
N ASP A 40 95.66 1.22 -25.16
CA ASP A 40 96.42 2.04 -24.20
C ASP A 40 97.07 3.28 -24.80
N GLY A 41 96.86 3.51 -26.09
CA GLY A 41 97.26 4.71 -26.82
C GLY A 41 96.10 5.41 -27.53
N THR A 42 96.43 6.29 -28.48
CA THR A 42 95.46 7.01 -29.31
C THR A 42 95.34 6.38 -30.69
N VAL A 43 94.13 6.03 -31.10
CA VAL A 43 93.79 5.60 -32.47
C VAL A 43 93.17 6.77 -33.21
N THR A 44 93.88 7.35 -34.18
CA THR A 44 93.41 8.49 -34.99
C THR A 44 93.28 8.12 -36.46
N ALA A 45 92.12 8.46 -37.05
CA ALA A 45 91.83 8.33 -38.47
C ALA A 45 90.93 9.47 -38.97
N ASN A 46 91.06 9.88 -40.22
CA ASN A 46 90.03 10.66 -40.91
C ASN A 46 89.00 9.75 -41.61
N GLY A 47 89.35 8.48 -41.82
CA GLY A 47 88.42 7.42 -42.20
C GLY A 47 87.72 6.78 -41.00
N GLY A 48 86.81 5.85 -41.27
CA GLY A 48 86.05 5.16 -40.22
C GLY A 48 86.94 4.20 -39.42
N VAL A 49 86.60 3.96 -38.16
CA VAL A 49 87.32 3.02 -37.28
C VAL A 49 86.35 1.95 -36.81
N THR A 50 86.55 0.72 -37.26
CA THR A 50 85.72 -0.43 -36.89
C THR A 50 86.58 -1.49 -36.20
N PHE A 51 86.15 -1.92 -35.02
CA PHE A 51 86.63 -3.12 -34.36
C PHE A 51 85.51 -4.16 -34.43
N ARG A 52 85.82 -5.37 -34.92
CA ARG A 52 84.87 -6.47 -35.12
C ARG A 52 85.19 -7.67 -34.26
N ASP A 53 84.13 -8.37 -33.87
CA ASP A 53 84.17 -9.69 -33.20
C ASP A 53 85.13 -9.72 -32.00
N THR A 54 85.33 -8.54 -31.40
CA THR A 54 86.18 -8.38 -30.24
C THR A 54 85.43 -8.92 -29.05
N ARG A 55 86.14 -9.55 -28.10
CA ARG A 55 85.48 -10.01 -26.87
C ARG A 55 85.18 -8.80 -25.97
N SER A 56 85.98 -8.56 -24.94
CA SER A 56 85.90 -7.29 -24.20
C SER A 56 86.88 -6.27 -24.79
N LEU A 57 86.46 -5.03 -24.95
CA LEU A 57 87.35 -3.92 -25.31
C LEU A 57 87.53 -3.00 -24.11
N THR A 58 88.79 -2.80 -23.70
CA THR A 58 89.18 -1.87 -22.64
C THR A 58 89.88 -0.66 -23.25
N LEU A 59 89.33 0.53 -23.03
CA LEU A 59 90.02 1.80 -23.27
C LEU A 59 90.72 2.18 -21.96
N ALA A 60 92.06 2.12 -21.94
CA ALA A 60 92.83 2.46 -20.76
C ALA A 60 92.75 3.96 -20.44
N SER A 61 93.08 4.35 -19.21
CA SER A 61 93.16 5.77 -18.85
C SER A 61 94.08 6.54 -19.79
N GLY A 62 93.61 7.67 -20.31
CA GLY A 62 94.34 8.50 -21.27
C GLY A 62 94.32 8.01 -22.73
N SER A 63 93.73 6.85 -23.02
CA SER A 63 93.51 6.39 -24.40
C SER A 63 92.38 7.15 -25.09
N GLN A 64 92.38 7.16 -26.42
CA GLN A 64 91.32 7.81 -27.19
C GLN A 64 91.16 7.19 -28.59
N ILE A 65 89.93 7.08 -29.08
CA ILE A 65 89.64 6.79 -30.49
C ILE A 65 89.09 8.06 -31.13
N VAL A 66 89.79 8.58 -32.13
CA VAL A 66 89.41 9.79 -32.87
C VAL A 66 89.16 9.43 -34.32
N SER A 67 87.94 9.67 -34.80
CA SER A 67 87.62 9.56 -36.23
C SER A 67 86.95 10.83 -36.74
N SER A 68 87.48 11.41 -37.83
CA SER A 68 86.83 12.54 -38.51
C SER A 68 85.94 12.12 -39.68
N ALA A 69 85.64 10.82 -39.82
CA ALA A 69 84.72 10.31 -40.83
C ALA A 69 83.29 10.82 -40.61
N SER A 70 82.52 10.88 -41.70
CA SER A 70 81.09 11.15 -41.66
C SER A 70 80.27 9.86 -41.53
N GLY A 71 79.03 9.95 -41.06
CA GLY A 71 78.21 8.77 -40.79
C GLY A 71 78.74 7.96 -39.61
N ASN A 72 78.81 6.64 -39.75
CA ASN A 72 79.31 5.75 -38.69
C ASN A 72 80.85 5.81 -38.64
N ALA A 73 81.36 6.75 -37.84
CA ALA A 73 82.78 7.08 -37.77
C ALA A 73 83.55 6.11 -36.87
N VAL A 74 82.93 5.63 -35.79
CA VAL A 74 83.50 4.59 -34.93
C VAL A 74 82.46 3.50 -34.69
N ILE A 75 82.84 2.24 -34.92
CA ILE A 75 82.03 1.07 -34.61
C ILE A 75 82.86 0.14 -33.73
N LEU A 76 82.38 -0.10 -32.50
CA LEU A 76 82.96 -1.08 -31.59
C LEU A 76 81.99 -2.25 -31.53
N ASP A 77 82.28 -3.31 -32.26
CA ASP A 77 81.45 -4.51 -32.33
C ASP A 77 82.04 -5.57 -31.39
N LEU A 78 81.47 -5.60 -30.17
CA LEU A 78 81.94 -6.40 -29.05
C LEU A 78 80.95 -7.51 -28.72
N THR A 79 81.48 -8.66 -28.34
CA THR A 79 80.70 -9.85 -27.97
C THR A 79 80.53 -10.01 -26.46
N THR A 80 81.25 -9.21 -25.65
CA THR A 80 81.07 -9.19 -24.19
C THR A 80 80.97 -7.76 -23.64
N ASN A 81 82.08 -7.13 -23.24
CA ASN A 81 82.01 -5.91 -22.43
C ASN A 81 82.75 -4.73 -23.09
N PHE A 82 82.15 -3.56 -23.03
CA PHE A 82 82.81 -2.28 -23.24
C PHE A 82 83.32 -1.72 -21.90
N ILE A 83 84.62 -1.49 -21.79
CA ILE A 83 85.26 -1.00 -20.56
C ILE A 83 86.00 0.30 -20.86
N ASN A 84 85.34 1.43 -20.65
CA ASN A 84 85.90 2.76 -20.80
C ASN A 84 86.47 3.30 -19.48
N ASN A 85 87.79 3.21 -19.35
CA ASN A 85 88.54 3.88 -18.27
C ASN A 85 89.16 5.23 -18.73
N ALA A 86 88.97 5.62 -20.00
CA ALA A 86 89.50 6.86 -20.58
C ALA A 86 88.65 8.10 -20.25
N GLY A 87 87.36 7.92 -19.95
CA GLY A 87 86.46 9.00 -19.56
C GLY A 87 85.52 9.46 -20.69
N ALA A 88 84.86 10.61 -20.49
CA ALA A 88 83.81 11.11 -21.39
C ALA A 88 84.28 11.41 -22.83
N ASN A 89 85.59 11.64 -23.01
CA ASN A 89 86.20 11.95 -24.29
C ASN A 89 86.90 10.74 -24.94
N ALA A 90 86.65 9.53 -24.45
CA ALA A 90 87.28 8.30 -24.92
C ALA A 90 87.09 8.05 -26.43
N ILE A 91 85.98 8.54 -26.98
CA ILE A 91 85.69 8.49 -28.41
C ILE A 91 85.30 9.90 -28.88
N SER A 92 85.98 10.38 -29.93
CA SER A 92 85.72 11.69 -30.54
C SER A 92 85.40 11.53 -32.02
N THR A 93 84.17 11.88 -32.41
CA THR A 93 83.67 11.75 -33.79
C THR A 93 83.05 13.07 -34.27
N PRO A 94 83.83 14.14 -34.49
CA PRO A 94 83.30 15.49 -34.74
C PRO A 94 82.39 15.61 -35.97
N ASN A 95 82.57 14.75 -36.98
CA ASN A 95 81.79 14.79 -38.24
C ASN A 95 80.80 13.63 -38.37
N GLY A 96 80.71 12.76 -37.36
CA GLY A 96 79.97 11.52 -37.43
C GLY A 96 79.48 11.07 -36.06
N ARG A 97 79.27 9.78 -35.93
CA ARG A 97 78.74 9.14 -34.71
C ARG A 97 79.52 7.89 -34.39
N TRP A 98 79.44 7.46 -33.14
CA TRP A 98 79.90 6.17 -32.70
C TRP A 98 78.75 5.22 -32.39
N ILE A 99 78.99 3.92 -32.61
CA ILE A 99 78.08 2.83 -32.25
C ILE A 99 78.90 1.79 -31.49
N ILE A 100 78.41 1.39 -30.33
CA ILE A 100 79.05 0.39 -29.48
C ILE A 100 78.06 -0.76 -29.31
N TYR A 101 78.41 -1.94 -29.81
CA TYR A 101 77.73 -3.19 -29.50
C TYR A 101 78.43 -3.84 -28.31
N SER A 102 77.66 -4.31 -27.34
CA SER A 102 78.13 -5.15 -26.24
C SER A 102 77.01 -6.10 -25.82
N ASP A 103 77.32 -7.04 -24.92
CA ASP A 103 76.34 -8.05 -24.50
C ASP A 103 75.24 -7.42 -23.63
N ALA A 104 75.63 -6.79 -22.51
CA ALA A 104 74.70 -6.19 -21.56
C ALA A 104 75.26 -4.91 -20.91
N PRO A 105 74.44 -3.89 -20.64
CA PRO A 105 74.86 -2.68 -19.94
C PRO A 105 75.37 -2.96 -18.51
N SER A 106 74.86 -4.00 -17.84
CA SER A 106 75.21 -4.33 -16.46
C SER A 106 76.66 -4.78 -16.29
N THR A 107 77.31 -5.21 -17.37
CA THR A 107 78.70 -5.69 -17.40
C THR A 107 79.68 -4.67 -17.98
N ASP A 108 79.18 -3.53 -18.45
CA ASP A 108 79.96 -2.47 -19.08
C ASP A 108 80.43 -1.42 -18.07
N VAL A 109 81.50 -0.72 -18.43
CA VAL A 109 81.98 0.49 -17.75
C VAL A 109 81.97 1.62 -18.75
N PHE A 110 81.05 2.59 -18.61
CA PHE A 110 80.85 3.62 -19.64
C PHE A 110 81.78 4.83 -19.53
N GLY A 111 82.38 5.07 -18.36
CA GLY A 111 83.33 6.17 -18.17
C GLY A 111 82.76 7.57 -18.44
N ASN A 112 81.45 7.79 -18.26
CA ASN A 112 80.74 9.01 -18.64
C ASN A 112 80.75 9.33 -20.15
N LEU A 113 81.00 8.34 -21.01
CA LEU A 113 80.83 8.48 -22.45
C LEU A 113 79.33 8.48 -22.77
N ASP A 114 78.74 9.67 -22.70
CA ASP A 114 77.30 9.84 -22.90
C ASP A 114 76.95 9.84 -24.39
N SER A 115 76.03 8.96 -24.77
CA SER A 115 75.46 8.91 -26.11
C SER A 115 74.47 10.05 -26.38
N GLY A 116 73.91 10.66 -25.33
CA GLY A 116 72.81 11.63 -25.40
C GLY A 116 71.51 11.04 -25.95
N ASN A 117 71.40 9.71 -25.98
CA ASN A 117 70.43 8.97 -26.76
C ASN A 117 69.97 7.71 -26.00
N HIS A 118 68.81 7.16 -26.35
CA HIS A 118 68.36 5.85 -25.84
C HIS A 118 69.21 4.72 -26.41
N ALA A 119 69.45 3.69 -25.61
CA ALA A 119 70.08 2.46 -26.05
C ALA A 119 69.13 1.62 -26.91
N ILE A 120 69.70 0.62 -27.58
CA ILE A 120 68.95 -0.37 -28.36
C ILE A 120 69.19 -1.73 -27.71
N PHE A 121 68.13 -2.52 -27.56
CA PHE A 121 68.15 -3.81 -26.87
C PHE A 121 67.69 -4.94 -27.80
N ALA A 122 68.01 -6.18 -27.45
CA ALA A 122 67.67 -7.41 -28.16
C ALA A 122 68.36 -7.61 -29.53
N PHE A 123 69.47 -6.91 -29.78
CA PHE A 123 70.19 -7.02 -31.04
C PHE A 123 71.69 -7.14 -30.82
N ALA A 124 72.26 -8.24 -31.30
CA ALA A 124 73.68 -8.30 -31.63
C ALA A 124 73.94 -7.61 -32.99
N SER A 125 75.20 -7.35 -33.31
CA SER A 125 75.63 -6.66 -34.54
C SER A 125 75.26 -7.41 -35.84
N ASP A 126 75.11 -8.73 -35.77
CA ASP A 126 74.61 -9.58 -36.85
C ASP A 126 73.07 -9.53 -37.00
N GLY A 127 72.36 -9.29 -35.89
CA GLY A 127 70.90 -9.10 -35.84
C GLY A 127 70.43 -7.69 -36.19
N LEU A 128 71.25 -6.65 -35.94
CA LEU A 128 70.99 -5.27 -36.36
C LEU A 128 72.26 -4.66 -36.96
N PRO A 129 72.41 -4.70 -38.30
CA PRO A 129 73.57 -4.09 -38.93
C PRO A 129 73.64 -2.60 -38.64
N TYR A 130 74.85 -2.05 -38.47
CA TYR A 130 75.09 -0.64 -38.12
C TYR A 130 74.45 0.38 -39.08
N SER A 131 74.06 -0.01 -40.30
CA SER A 131 73.33 0.84 -41.25
C SER A 131 71.85 1.07 -40.88
N TYR A 132 71.29 0.23 -40.01
CA TYR A 132 69.90 0.30 -39.54
C TYR A 132 69.76 0.92 -38.14
N VAL A 133 70.88 1.22 -37.47
CA VAL A 133 70.89 1.88 -36.17
C VAL A 133 70.47 3.36 -36.34
N PRO A 134 69.42 3.85 -35.64
CA PRO A 134 68.96 5.24 -35.70
C PRO A 134 70.05 6.25 -35.37
N GLY A 135 69.98 7.44 -35.96
CA GLY A 135 71.01 8.49 -35.86
C GLY A 135 71.42 8.87 -34.42
N GLY A 136 72.60 9.50 -34.30
CA GLY A 136 73.22 9.87 -33.03
C GLY A 136 74.13 8.77 -32.46
N ASN A 137 74.90 9.08 -31.42
CA ASN A 137 75.71 8.07 -30.75
C ASN A 137 74.82 7.00 -30.12
N ARG A 138 75.19 5.71 -30.19
CA ARG A 138 74.34 4.62 -29.69
C ARG A 138 75.14 3.54 -28.99
N TYR A 139 74.57 3.07 -27.88
CA TYR A 139 74.84 1.74 -27.34
C TYR A 139 73.80 0.76 -27.88
N VAL A 140 74.23 -0.43 -28.26
CA VAL A 140 73.41 -1.52 -28.76
C VAL A 140 73.75 -2.76 -27.94
N PHE A 141 72.77 -3.35 -27.30
CA PHE A 141 72.94 -4.47 -26.39
C PHE A 141 72.25 -5.73 -26.92
N ASN A 142 72.92 -6.85 -26.76
CA ASN A 142 72.37 -8.19 -26.99
C ASN A 142 71.56 -8.72 -25.80
N GLU A 143 71.20 -7.86 -24.85
CA GLU A 143 70.29 -8.19 -23.75
C GLU A 143 68.84 -7.91 -24.15
N GLN A 144 67.93 -8.84 -23.81
CA GLN A 144 66.47 -8.63 -23.86
C GLN A 144 65.96 -8.24 -22.46
N PRO A 145 65.81 -6.94 -22.15
CA PRO A 145 65.30 -6.52 -20.86
C PRO A 145 63.83 -6.91 -20.68
N ILE A 146 63.43 -7.11 -19.42
CA ILE A 146 62.07 -7.53 -19.06
C ILE A 146 61.32 -6.35 -18.45
N LEU A 147 60.09 -6.12 -18.93
CA LEU A 147 59.13 -5.20 -18.33
C LEU A 147 58.20 -5.95 -17.38
N THR A 148 58.00 -5.39 -16.19
CA THR A 148 57.07 -5.93 -15.20
C THR A 148 55.73 -5.21 -15.32
N VAL A 149 54.64 -5.97 -15.43
CA VAL A 149 53.27 -5.43 -15.41
C VAL A 149 52.68 -5.65 -14.03
N THR A 150 52.26 -4.58 -13.38
CA THR A 150 51.64 -4.64 -12.04
C THR A 150 50.25 -4.04 -12.10
N SER A 151 49.22 -4.77 -11.63
CA SER A 151 47.87 -4.20 -11.51
C SER A 151 47.83 -3.11 -10.43
N THR A 152 47.00 -2.08 -10.64
CA THR A 152 46.76 -0.99 -9.69
C THR A 152 45.34 -1.02 -9.14
N ASP A 153 45.10 -0.31 -8.05
CA ASP A 153 43.77 -0.24 -7.43
C ASP A 153 42.72 0.36 -8.36
N ALA A 154 41.48 -0.06 -8.16
CA ALA A 154 40.28 0.44 -8.82
C ALA A 154 39.11 0.49 -7.84
N THR A 155 38.07 1.26 -8.14
CA THR A 155 36.85 1.30 -7.34
C THR A 155 35.60 1.24 -8.22
N LYS A 156 34.52 0.68 -7.68
CA LYS A 156 33.18 0.75 -8.28
C LYS A 156 32.11 0.80 -7.19
N THR A 157 30.87 1.08 -7.56
CA THR A 157 29.71 0.92 -6.67
C THR A 157 29.08 -0.46 -6.89
N TYR A 158 28.46 -1.01 -5.86
CA TYR A 158 27.67 -2.24 -5.98
C TYR A 158 26.56 -2.09 -7.03
N GLY A 159 26.39 -3.10 -7.88
CA GLY A 159 25.50 -3.07 -9.05
C GLY A 159 26.16 -2.58 -10.33
N ASP A 160 27.27 -1.85 -10.26
CA ASP A 160 27.99 -1.38 -11.45
C ASP A 160 28.83 -2.50 -12.09
N VAL A 161 28.99 -2.41 -13.41
CA VAL A 161 29.95 -3.22 -14.17
C VAL A 161 31.35 -2.65 -13.91
N ALA A 162 32.28 -3.50 -13.46
CA ALA A 162 33.67 -3.11 -13.26
C ALA A 162 34.39 -3.01 -14.61
N ASP A 163 35.11 -1.93 -14.84
CA ASP A 163 36.16 -1.85 -15.87
C ASP A 163 37.51 -1.66 -15.16
N VAL A 164 38.40 -2.65 -15.31
CA VAL A 164 39.75 -2.64 -14.73
C VAL A 164 40.83 -2.60 -15.82
N SER A 165 40.45 -2.48 -17.10
CA SER A 165 41.36 -2.66 -18.25
C SER A 165 42.53 -1.66 -18.28
N SER A 166 42.36 -0.49 -17.67
CA SER A 166 43.40 0.55 -17.57
C SER A 166 44.17 0.54 -16.24
N ASN A 167 43.86 -0.36 -15.31
CA ASN A 167 44.41 -0.33 -13.95
C ASN A 167 45.70 -1.15 -13.85
N TYR A 168 46.75 -0.67 -14.51
CA TYR A 168 48.08 -1.25 -14.44
C TYR A 168 49.20 -0.21 -14.58
N THR A 169 50.40 -0.58 -14.16
CA THR A 169 51.65 0.10 -14.47
C THR A 169 52.62 -0.86 -15.14
N VAL A 170 53.56 -0.29 -15.91
CA VAL A 170 54.66 -1.01 -16.54
C VAL A 170 55.97 -0.39 -16.07
N THR A 171 56.87 -1.21 -15.54
CA THR A 171 58.19 -0.80 -15.04
C THR A 171 59.29 -1.68 -15.63
N GLY A 172 60.56 -1.37 -15.37
CA GLY A 172 61.70 -2.13 -15.92
C GLY A 172 62.39 -1.48 -17.13
N PHE A 173 62.00 -0.26 -17.51
CA PHE A 173 62.69 0.53 -18.52
C PHE A 173 64.15 0.79 -18.12
N GLN A 174 65.06 0.71 -19.09
CA GLN A 174 66.50 0.71 -18.85
C GLN A 174 67.10 2.10 -19.09
N GLY A 175 68.15 2.41 -18.34
CA GLY A 175 68.88 3.67 -18.46
C GLY A 175 70.11 3.65 -17.57
N VAL A 176 71.20 4.26 -18.03
CA VAL A 176 72.42 4.42 -17.23
C VAL A 176 72.84 5.88 -17.28
N ALA A 177 72.81 6.54 -16.11
CA ALA A 177 73.17 7.94 -15.98
C ALA A 177 74.56 8.21 -16.56
N ASN A 178 74.69 9.29 -17.35
CA ASN A 178 75.91 9.70 -18.05
C ASN A 178 76.40 8.69 -19.11
N ALA A 179 75.57 7.75 -19.57
CA ALA A 179 75.87 6.85 -20.68
C ALA A 179 74.76 6.86 -21.74
N PHE A 180 73.51 6.60 -21.34
CA PHE A 180 72.36 6.65 -22.24
C PHE A 180 71.08 7.02 -21.50
N LEU A 181 70.14 7.61 -22.23
CA LEU A 181 68.87 8.09 -21.69
C LEU A 181 68.02 6.93 -21.17
N THR A 182 67.35 7.15 -20.04
CA THR A 182 66.37 6.20 -19.50
C THR A 182 65.17 6.08 -20.43
N ASP A 183 64.83 4.84 -20.78
CA ASP A 183 63.64 4.53 -21.54
C ASP A 183 62.34 4.85 -20.80
N THR A 184 61.31 5.09 -21.59
CA THR A 184 59.94 5.36 -21.16
C THR A 184 58.98 4.56 -22.02
N ALA A 185 57.72 4.40 -21.57
CA ALA A 185 56.68 3.79 -22.40
C ALA A 185 56.59 4.42 -23.81
N ALA A 186 56.81 5.73 -23.92
CA ALA A 186 56.82 6.44 -25.19
C ALA A 186 58.06 6.12 -26.05
N SER A 187 59.27 6.07 -25.47
CA SER A 187 60.51 5.84 -26.23
C SER A 187 60.60 4.43 -26.80
N VAL A 188 60.02 3.43 -26.12
CA VAL A 188 59.98 2.05 -26.60
C VAL A 188 58.77 1.75 -27.49
N GLY A 189 57.87 2.72 -27.68
CA GLY A 189 56.63 2.54 -28.45
C GLY A 189 55.71 1.49 -27.83
N LEU A 190 55.44 1.60 -26.52
CA LEU A 190 54.53 0.70 -25.82
C LEU A 190 53.08 0.94 -26.29
N THR A 191 52.45 -0.10 -26.81
CA THR A 191 51.04 -0.09 -27.25
C THR A 191 50.28 -1.30 -26.72
N GLY A 192 48.95 -1.25 -26.80
CA GLY A 192 48.07 -2.31 -26.31
C GLY A 192 47.82 -2.24 -24.81
N ALA A 193 47.25 -3.32 -24.25
CA ALA A 193 46.94 -3.43 -22.84
C ALA A 193 47.04 -4.90 -22.37
N PRO A 194 47.39 -5.13 -21.10
CA PRO A 194 47.38 -6.46 -20.51
C PRO A 194 45.95 -6.96 -20.36
N THR A 195 45.78 -8.28 -20.28
CA THR A 195 44.49 -8.85 -19.92
C THR A 195 44.37 -8.83 -18.40
N LEU A 196 43.49 -7.97 -17.89
CA LEU A 196 43.20 -7.86 -16.46
C LEU A 196 41.85 -8.51 -16.15
N SER A 197 41.77 -9.20 -15.00
CA SER A 197 40.52 -9.77 -14.53
C SER A 197 40.30 -9.57 -13.04
N SER A 198 39.06 -9.33 -12.65
CA SER A 198 38.61 -9.34 -11.27
C SER A 198 37.39 -10.25 -11.17
N THR A 199 37.57 -11.54 -11.52
CA THR A 199 36.49 -12.52 -11.73
C THR A 199 35.56 -12.68 -10.53
N SER A 200 36.04 -12.40 -9.31
CA SER A 200 35.24 -12.39 -8.08
C SER A 200 34.42 -11.10 -7.85
N ALA A 201 34.53 -10.10 -8.74
CA ALA A 201 33.87 -8.80 -8.69
C ALA A 201 32.98 -8.52 -9.92
N ALA A 202 32.33 -9.56 -10.46
CA ALA A 202 31.27 -9.42 -11.47
C ALA A 202 30.18 -8.39 -11.02
N ALA A 203 29.25 -8.02 -11.90
CA ALA A 203 28.18 -7.06 -11.57
C ALA A 203 27.40 -7.40 -10.27
N GLY A 204 27.37 -8.68 -9.86
CA GLY A 204 26.79 -9.16 -8.59
C GLY A 204 27.78 -9.47 -7.46
N GLY A 205 29.06 -9.08 -7.55
CA GLY A 205 30.02 -9.27 -6.47
C GLY A 205 29.65 -8.40 -5.26
N ASN A 206 29.56 -9.01 -4.08
CA ASN A 206 29.22 -8.32 -2.83
C ASN A 206 30.20 -7.17 -2.53
N VAL A 207 29.80 -6.25 -1.65
CA VAL A 207 30.71 -5.23 -1.12
C VAL A 207 31.95 -5.89 -0.51
N GLY A 208 33.11 -5.36 -0.84
CA GLY A 208 34.38 -5.96 -0.44
C GLY A 208 35.55 -5.51 -1.30
N SER A 209 36.68 -6.17 -1.08
CA SER A 209 37.93 -5.91 -1.79
C SER A 209 38.38 -7.17 -2.52
N TYR A 210 38.61 -7.05 -3.82
CA TYR A 210 38.90 -8.17 -4.72
C TYR A 210 40.22 -7.94 -5.44
N THR A 211 41.05 -8.96 -5.54
CA THR A 211 42.31 -8.86 -6.29
C THR A 211 42.03 -8.59 -7.78
N ILE A 212 42.79 -7.67 -8.38
CA ILE A 212 42.86 -7.49 -9.82
C ILE A 212 44.02 -8.34 -10.31
N ASN A 213 43.68 -9.43 -10.99
CA ASN A 213 44.64 -10.37 -11.53
C ASN A 213 45.16 -9.85 -12.87
N VAL A 214 46.48 -9.86 -13.02
CA VAL A 214 47.11 -9.80 -14.33
C VAL A 214 47.10 -11.22 -14.89
N VAL A 215 46.29 -11.46 -15.92
CA VAL A 215 46.08 -12.80 -16.50
C VAL A 215 47.22 -13.12 -17.46
N ASP A 216 47.49 -12.19 -18.37
CA ASP A 216 48.56 -12.26 -19.36
C ASP A 216 48.90 -10.84 -19.86
N SER A 217 49.93 -10.72 -20.69
CA SER A 217 50.33 -9.45 -21.30
C SER A 217 49.33 -8.94 -22.34
N GLY A 218 48.29 -9.71 -22.67
CA GLY A 218 47.25 -9.35 -23.62
C GLY A 218 47.82 -8.91 -24.97
N THR A 219 47.55 -7.67 -25.31
CA THR A 219 48.01 -7.04 -26.56
C THR A 219 49.22 -6.14 -26.36
N LEU A 220 49.84 -6.14 -25.17
CA LEU A 220 51.03 -5.33 -24.91
C LEU A 220 52.15 -5.68 -25.87
N SER A 221 52.68 -4.66 -26.53
CA SER A 221 53.80 -4.77 -27.45
C SER A 221 54.67 -3.53 -27.40
N THR A 222 55.96 -3.69 -27.66
CA THR A 222 56.90 -2.59 -27.94
C THR A 222 57.24 -2.59 -29.43
N SER A 223 57.16 -1.44 -30.10
CA SER A 223 57.42 -1.35 -31.54
C SER A 223 58.51 -0.33 -31.91
N GLY A 224 59.15 0.30 -30.92
CA GLY A 224 60.23 1.26 -31.13
C GLY A 224 61.56 0.58 -31.50
N VAL A 225 62.53 1.38 -31.93
CA VAL A 225 63.89 0.88 -32.28
C VAL A 225 64.69 0.45 -31.04
N GLY A 226 64.18 0.70 -29.83
CA GLY A 226 64.60 0.10 -28.56
C GLY A 226 63.61 -0.95 -28.02
N GLY A 227 62.68 -1.44 -28.85
CA GLY A 227 61.57 -2.34 -28.49
C GLY A 227 61.97 -3.80 -28.25
N GLY A 228 63.21 -4.05 -27.85
CA GLY A 228 63.72 -5.38 -27.50
C GLY A 228 63.23 -5.91 -26.15
N TYR A 229 62.21 -5.27 -25.58
CA TYR A 229 61.66 -5.62 -24.28
C TYR A 229 60.71 -6.81 -24.38
N THR A 230 60.66 -7.61 -23.33
CA THR A 230 59.69 -8.70 -23.16
C THR A 230 58.86 -8.49 -21.90
N PHE A 231 57.62 -9.00 -21.87
CA PHE A 231 56.73 -8.89 -20.69
C PHE A 231 56.71 -10.16 -19.84
N TYR A 232 57.41 -11.21 -20.29
CA TYR A 232 57.44 -12.52 -19.64
C TYR A 232 58.89 -12.95 -19.38
N SER A 233 59.18 -13.35 -18.14
CA SER A 233 60.40 -14.09 -17.82
C SER A 233 60.22 -15.59 -18.08
N TYR A 234 61.34 -16.30 -18.24
CA TYR A 234 61.38 -17.77 -18.33
C TYR A 234 60.73 -18.48 -17.12
N ASP A 235 60.59 -17.79 -15.98
CA ASP A 235 59.99 -18.30 -14.74
C ASP A 235 58.53 -17.85 -14.48
N GLY A 236 57.92 -17.08 -15.37
CA GLY A 236 56.51 -16.65 -15.28
C GLY A 236 56.19 -15.59 -14.20
N SER A 237 57.19 -14.92 -13.61
CA SER A 237 57.03 -14.08 -12.40
C SER A 237 56.81 -12.57 -12.61
N ASN A 238 56.74 -12.07 -13.86
CA ASN A 238 56.69 -10.63 -14.15
C ASN A 238 55.29 -10.02 -14.35
N LEU A 239 54.25 -10.81 -14.14
CA LEU A 239 52.86 -10.36 -14.08
C LEU A 239 52.39 -10.37 -12.63
N VAL A 240 52.19 -9.19 -12.06
CA VAL A 240 52.01 -9.01 -10.61
C VAL A 240 50.61 -8.52 -10.29
N SER A 241 49.85 -9.35 -9.60
CA SER A 241 48.52 -9.03 -9.07
C SER A 241 48.64 -8.32 -7.72
N ALA A 242 48.83 -7.00 -7.73
CA ALA A 242 48.99 -6.19 -6.51
C ALA A 242 47.76 -5.32 -6.21
N GLY A 243 47.13 -4.78 -7.25
CA GLY A 243 45.97 -3.90 -7.15
C GLY A 243 44.71 -4.62 -6.69
N LYS A 244 43.83 -3.88 -6.02
CA LYS A 244 42.51 -4.35 -5.60
C LYS A 244 41.39 -3.50 -6.19
N LEU A 245 40.33 -4.19 -6.62
CA LEU A 245 39.05 -3.57 -6.92
C LEU A 245 38.22 -3.50 -5.63
N THR A 246 37.94 -2.27 -5.18
CA THR A 246 37.06 -2.01 -4.04
C THR A 246 35.63 -1.78 -4.52
N VAL A 247 34.70 -2.62 -4.06
CA VAL A 247 33.26 -2.47 -4.33
C VAL A 247 32.61 -1.76 -3.16
N ASN A 248 32.21 -0.51 -3.36
CA ASN A 248 31.55 0.32 -2.37
C ASN A 248 30.04 0.00 -2.28
N PRO A 249 29.42 0.06 -1.10
CA PRO A 249 27.97 -0.11 -0.98
C PRO A 249 27.18 0.91 -1.79
N LEU A 250 26.05 0.49 -2.36
CA LEU A 250 25.13 1.37 -3.09
C LEU A 250 24.25 2.16 -2.12
N ALA A 251 24.28 3.49 -2.20
CA ALA A 251 23.37 4.33 -1.43
C ALA A 251 21.92 4.11 -1.89
N VAL A 252 21.01 3.86 -0.95
CA VAL A 252 19.62 3.52 -1.27
C VAL A 252 18.77 4.76 -1.60
N SER A 253 17.84 4.58 -2.53
CA SER A 253 16.71 5.49 -2.75
C SER A 253 15.46 4.87 -2.13
N LEU A 254 15.00 5.42 -1.01
CA LEU A 254 13.86 4.92 -0.26
C LEU A 254 12.57 5.64 -0.65
N SER A 255 11.48 4.89 -0.74
CA SER A 255 10.13 5.45 -0.89
C SER A 255 9.12 4.70 -0.06
N GLY A 256 8.15 5.41 0.52
CA GLY A 256 7.07 4.81 1.27
C GLY A 256 5.81 5.68 1.33
N THR A 257 4.74 5.08 1.85
CA THR A 257 3.47 5.78 2.09
C THR A 257 2.91 5.37 3.43
N ARG A 258 2.28 6.30 4.16
CA ARG A 258 1.58 6.01 5.41
C ARG A 258 0.34 6.88 5.56
N ALA A 259 -0.58 6.47 6.43
CA ALA A 259 -1.65 7.36 6.89
C ALA A 259 -1.09 8.38 7.90
N TYR A 260 -1.77 9.52 8.02
CA TYR A 260 -1.50 10.52 9.04
C TYR A 260 -1.60 9.90 10.43
N ASP A 261 -0.55 10.05 11.23
CA ASP A 261 -0.48 9.57 12.62
C ASP A 261 -0.07 10.68 13.62
N GLY A 262 -0.03 11.94 13.17
CA GLY A 262 0.38 13.09 13.97
C GLY A 262 1.88 13.17 14.29
N THR A 263 2.73 12.29 13.75
CA THR A 263 4.18 12.31 13.97
C THR A 263 4.95 12.57 12.68
N SER A 264 6.19 13.07 12.78
CA SER A 264 7.14 13.15 11.66
C SER A 264 8.09 11.93 11.59
N ASN A 265 7.71 10.84 12.24
CA ASN A 265 8.48 9.59 12.27
C ASN A 265 8.20 8.75 11.02
N VAL A 266 9.16 7.90 10.66
CA VAL A 266 9.06 6.98 9.52
C VAL A 266 9.49 5.60 9.97
N ALA A 267 8.57 4.64 9.94
CA ALA A 267 8.89 3.24 10.19
C ALA A 267 9.67 2.66 8.98
N GLY A 268 10.73 1.90 9.22
CA GLY A 268 11.47 1.22 8.16
C GLY A 268 10.57 0.25 7.37
N ALA A 269 9.60 -0.39 8.04
CA ALA A 269 8.71 -1.38 7.43
C ALA A 269 7.80 -0.82 6.32
N ILE A 270 7.59 0.50 6.23
CA ILE A 270 6.82 1.13 5.14
C ILE A 270 7.69 1.54 3.95
N LEU A 271 9.02 1.42 4.07
CA LEU A 271 9.97 1.88 3.07
C LEU A 271 10.37 0.73 2.14
N SER A 272 10.42 1.06 0.86
CA SER A 272 10.92 0.22 -0.23
C SER A 272 12.21 0.81 -0.79
N VAL A 273 13.15 -0.04 -1.19
CA VAL A 273 14.40 0.36 -1.86
C VAL A 273 14.16 0.39 -3.37
N ALA A 274 14.00 1.59 -3.93
CA ALA A 274 13.63 1.80 -5.33
C ALA A 274 14.75 1.45 -6.32
N ASN A 275 16.01 1.55 -5.89
CA ASN A 275 17.20 1.28 -6.70
C ASN A 275 17.89 -0.05 -6.33
N ALA A 276 17.13 -1.03 -5.83
CA ALA A 276 17.66 -2.36 -5.60
C ALA A 276 18.12 -2.98 -6.93
N VAL A 277 19.33 -3.57 -6.93
CA VAL A 277 19.87 -4.32 -8.07
C VAL A 277 18.97 -5.52 -8.35
N ASN A 278 18.71 -5.82 -9.63
CA ASN A 278 17.76 -6.86 -10.03
C ASN A 278 18.12 -8.22 -9.41
N GLY A 279 17.15 -8.83 -8.71
CA GLY A 279 17.32 -10.08 -7.97
C GLY A 279 17.53 -9.88 -6.46
N ASP A 280 17.87 -8.68 -6.01
CA ASP A 280 18.02 -8.41 -4.58
C ASP A 280 16.69 -8.14 -3.90
N THR A 281 16.57 -8.62 -2.67
CA THR A 281 15.52 -8.23 -1.73
C THR A 281 16.17 -7.52 -0.56
N VAL A 282 15.94 -6.21 -0.45
CA VAL A 282 16.47 -5.38 0.65
C VAL A 282 15.31 -4.89 1.49
N THR A 283 15.13 -5.50 2.66
CA THR A 283 14.17 -5.03 3.66
C THR A 283 14.78 -3.92 4.52
N VAL A 284 13.94 -2.95 4.88
CA VAL A 284 14.27 -1.86 5.81
C VAL A 284 13.54 -2.10 7.13
N SER A 285 14.22 -1.93 8.26
CA SER A 285 13.62 -2.11 9.59
C SER A 285 13.99 -0.96 10.53
N GLY A 286 13.43 -0.95 11.75
CA GLY A 286 13.60 0.14 12.70
C GLY A 286 12.66 1.32 12.45
N THR A 287 12.94 2.47 13.07
CA THR A 287 12.14 3.69 12.94
C THR A 287 13.05 4.91 12.96
N ALA A 288 12.92 5.77 11.95
CA ALA A 288 13.57 7.07 11.91
C ALA A 288 12.68 8.11 12.58
N LEU A 289 13.18 8.73 13.65
CA LEU A 289 12.40 9.66 14.46
C LEU A 289 12.59 11.11 14.00
N GLY A 290 11.49 11.83 13.83
CA GLY A 290 11.51 13.27 13.55
C GLY A 290 12.08 13.68 12.18
N VAL A 291 12.06 12.79 11.19
CA VAL A 291 12.82 12.96 9.95
C VAL A 291 12.03 13.62 8.82
N LEU A 292 10.71 13.68 8.90
CA LEU A 292 9.90 14.43 7.93
C LEU A 292 9.80 15.90 8.32
N SER A 293 9.85 16.79 7.32
CA SER A 293 9.69 18.23 7.52
C SER A 293 8.30 18.63 8.03
N SER A 294 7.30 17.75 7.84
CA SER A 294 5.96 17.91 8.38
C SER A 294 5.34 16.54 8.67
N ALA A 295 4.47 16.49 9.68
CA ALA A 295 3.63 15.33 9.94
C ALA A 295 2.33 15.35 9.11
N ASN A 296 1.97 16.50 8.53
CA ASN A 296 0.68 16.72 7.88
C ASN A 296 0.47 15.83 6.65
N ALA A 297 -0.78 15.56 6.29
CA ALA A 297 -1.08 14.87 5.06
C ALA A 297 -0.79 15.76 3.84
N SER A 298 -0.22 15.17 2.80
CA SER A 298 0.13 15.85 1.55
C SER A 298 0.28 14.84 0.42
N VAL A 299 -0.27 15.18 -0.74
CA VAL A 299 -0.08 14.42 -1.99
C VAL A 299 1.36 14.51 -2.50
N THR A 300 2.05 15.62 -2.19
CA THR A 300 3.47 15.78 -2.48
C THR A 300 4.27 15.08 -1.39
N PRO A 301 5.13 14.10 -1.72
CA PRO A 301 5.94 13.39 -0.74
C PRO A 301 6.88 14.34 0.02
N TYR A 302 7.10 14.05 1.30
CA TYR A 302 8.11 14.73 2.10
C TYR A 302 9.45 14.01 2.01
N SER A 303 10.52 14.77 1.79
CA SER A 303 11.87 14.24 1.89
C SER A 303 12.20 13.88 3.35
N MET A 304 12.90 12.76 3.53
CA MET A 304 13.48 12.36 4.80
C MET A 304 14.80 13.11 5.02
N ALA A 305 14.88 13.89 6.10
CA ALA A 305 16.08 14.64 6.47
C ALA A 305 17.19 13.78 7.10
N GLY A 306 16.86 12.54 7.47
CA GLY A 306 17.81 11.60 8.05
C GLY A 306 17.28 10.16 8.07
N PHE A 307 18.19 9.24 8.31
CA PHE A 307 17.94 7.78 8.31
C PHE A 307 18.42 7.12 9.60
N GLY A 308 18.70 7.91 10.65
CA GLY A 308 19.08 7.37 11.95
C GLY A 308 17.94 6.55 12.55
N GLY A 309 18.25 5.37 13.08
CA GLY A 309 17.26 4.48 13.69
C GLY A 309 16.61 3.47 12.74
N ILE A 310 16.92 3.53 11.43
CA ILE A 310 16.60 2.45 10.49
C ILE A 310 17.84 1.63 10.11
N THR A 311 17.62 0.39 9.68
CA THR A 311 18.67 -0.54 9.25
C THR A 311 18.28 -1.25 7.95
N LEU A 312 19.30 -1.66 7.19
CA LEU A 312 19.15 -2.46 5.98
C LEU A 312 19.51 -3.92 6.27
N SER A 313 18.83 -4.84 5.60
CA SER A 313 19.11 -6.30 5.71
C SER A 313 20.36 -6.75 4.98
N SER A 314 20.93 -5.91 4.10
CA SER A 314 22.09 -6.24 3.28
C SER A 314 23.18 -5.19 3.40
N ASN A 315 24.42 -5.64 3.57
CA ASN A 315 25.61 -4.79 3.62
C ASN A 315 26.07 -4.31 2.23
N ASN A 316 25.44 -4.79 1.16
CA ASN A 316 25.71 -4.30 -0.20
C ASN A 316 25.13 -2.90 -0.44
N TYR A 317 24.29 -2.43 0.48
CA TYR A 317 23.61 -1.16 0.42
C TYR A 317 23.96 -0.33 1.64
N THR A 318 23.84 1.00 1.53
CA THR A 318 24.14 1.92 2.63
C THR A 318 23.10 3.03 2.77
N LEU A 319 22.93 3.49 4.00
CA LEU A 319 22.14 4.68 4.34
C LEU A 319 22.99 5.97 4.24
N THR A 320 24.31 5.85 4.17
CA THR A 320 25.19 7.00 3.94
C THR A 320 25.00 7.50 2.51
N GLY A 321 24.56 8.74 2.34
CA GLY A 321 24.23 9.29 1.03
C GLY A 321 22.87 8.82 0.48
N ALA A 322 22.07 8.11 1.28
CA ALA A 322 20.73 7.70 0.87
C ALA A 322 19.79 8.91 0.66
N THR A 323 18.77 8.69 -0.16
CA THR A 323 17.65 9.62 -0.35
C THR A 323 16.36 8.92 0.08
N GLY A 324 15.39 9.65 0.61
CA GLY A 324 14.13 9.06 1.06
C GLY A 324 12.97 10.01 0.90
N VAL A 325 11.84 9.50 0.42
CA VAL A 325 10.58 10.26 0.35
C VAL A 325 9.42 9.46 0.93
N VAL A 326 8.52 10.13 1.65
CA VAL A 326 7.31 9.52 2.22
C VAL A 326 6.09 10.36 1.90
N THR A 327 5.08 9.76 1.29
CA THR A 327 3.75 10.37 1.17
C THR A 327 2.93 10.11 2.43
N VAL A 328 2.34 11.16 2.99
CA VAL A 328 1.44 11.05 4.14
C VAL A 328 0.01 11.24 3.64
N ASN A 329 -0.77 10.17 3.66
CA ASN A 329 -2.17 10.17 3.26
C ASN A 329 -3.07 10.63 4.42
N PRO A 330 -4.19 11.31 4.14
CA PRO A 330 -5.12 11.70 5.20
C PRO A 330 -5.60 10.50 6.05
N ALA A 331 -5.73 10.70 7.36
CA ALA A 331 -6.38 9.74 8.24
C ALA A 331 -7.89 9.71 7.99
N THR A 332 -8.53 8.55 8.14
CA THR A 332 -9.96 8.40 7.86
C THR A 332 -10.80 8.60 9.12
N ILE A 333 -11.83 9.44 9.03
CA ILE A 333 -12.85 9.66 10.08
C ILE A 333 -14.17 9.05 9.61
N VAL A 334 -14.76 8.17 10.42
CA VAL A 334 -16.13 7.69 10.21
C VAL A 334 -17.06 8.53 11.11
N LEU A 335 -18.06 9.17 10.50
CA LEU A 335 -19.01 10.01 11.23
C LEU A 335 -20.13 9.16 11.84
N ALA A 336 -20.40 9.40 13.12
CA ALA A 336 -21.55 8.88 13.83
C ALA A 336 -22.30 10.03 14.52
N GLY A 337 -23.47 10.37 13.99
CA GLY A 337 -24.33 11.43 14.53
C GLY A 337 -25.52 10.85 15.29
N THR A 338 -26.11 11.64 16.18
CA THR A 338 -27.37 11.32 16.86
C THR A 338 -28.26 12.54 16.90
N LYS A 339 -29.53 12.38 16.54
CA LYS A 339 -30.56 13.41 16.71
C LYS A 339 -31.85 12.81 17.25
N THR A 340 -32.64 13.64 17.93
CA THR A 340 -34.03 13.33 18.25
C THR A 340 -34.90 13.46 17.00
N TYR A 341 -35.91 12.60 16.87
CA TYR A 341 -36.87 12.65 15.79
C TYR A 341 -37.62 13.99 15.76
N ASP A 342 -37.48 14.69 14.63
CA ASP A 342 -38.12 15.98 14.33
C ASP A 342 -38.94 15.93 13.03
N GLY A 343 -39.06 14.74 12.42
CA GLY A 343 -39.70 14.51 11.13
C GLY A 343 -38.87 14.90 9.90
N GLY A 344 -37.65 15.39 10.06
CA GLY A 344 -36.74 15.72 8.96
C GLY A 344 -35.73 14.62 8.64
N THR A 345 -35.20 14.63 7.42
CA THR A 345 -34.08 13.75 6.99
C THR A 345 -32.71 14.32 7.32
N ALA A 346 -32.62 15.62 7.61
CA ALA A 346 -31.37 16.35 7.76
C ALA A 346 -30.68 16.02 9.09
N PHE A 347 -29.37 15.83 9.04
CA PHE A 347 -28.46 15.82 10.19
C PHE A 347 -27.57 17.06 10.08
N SER A 348 -27.74 17.99 11.02
CA SER A 348 -26.88 19.15 11.14
C SER A 348 -25.50 18.70 11.62
N ALA A 349 -24.45 19.45 11.31
CA ALA A 349 -23.13 19.18 11.86
C ALA A 349 -23.12 19.09 13.40
N THR A 350 -23.99 19.84 14.08
CA THR A 350 -24.15 19.81 15.55
C THR A 350 -24.61 18.46 16.11
N ASP A 351 -25.21 17.61 15.27
CA ASP A 351 -25.67 16.27 15.66
C ASP A 351 -24.51 15.27 15.77
N PHE A 352 -23.28 15.68 15.43
CA PHE A 352 -22.08 14.84 15.48
C PHE A 352 -21.14 15.28 16.60
N GLY A 353 -20.57 14.29 17.29
CA GLY A 353 -19.62 14.53 18.39
C GLY A 353 -20.21 15.44 19.47
N THR A 354 -19.38 16.34 20.00
CA THR A 354 -19.83 17.33 20.99
C THR A 354 -20.19 18.63 20.26
N ASN A 355 -21.45 18.78 19.86
CA ASN A 355 -21.97 19.96 19.17
C ASN A 355 -21.18 20.34 17.91
N GLY A 356 -20.90 19.36 17.04
CA GLY A 356 -20.13 19.55 15.80
C GLY A 356 -18.62 19.47 15.98
N VAL A 357 -18.14 19.15 17.18
CA VAL A 357 -16.72 18.87 17.43
C VAL A 357 -16.48 17.37 17.44
N ILE A 358 -15.71 16.88 16.46
CA ILE A 358 -15.27 15.49 16.35
C ILE A 358 -14.00 15.31 17.20
N GLY A 359 -14.12 14.54 18.28
CA GLY A 359 -13.03 14.27 19.23
C GLY A 359 -12.26 12.97 18.99
N THR A 360 -12.45 12.34 17.83
CA THR A 360 -11.82 11.05 17.46
C THR A 360 -10.60 11.23 16.56
N GLY A 361 -10.05 12.45 16.48
CA GLY A 361 -8.81 12.71 15.75
C GLY A 361 -7.60 12.01 16.40
N ILE A 362 -6.55 11.85 15.61
CA ILE A 362 -5.31 11.21 16.06
C ILE A 362 -4.67 12.03 17.16
N ASN A 363 -4.07 11.36 18.16
CA ASN A 363 -3.42 11.99 19.32
C ASN A 363 -4.32 12.96 20.11
N GLY A 364 -5.65 12.75 20.07
CA GLY A 364 -6.62 13.59 20.76
C GLY A 364 -6.91 14.92 20.04
N GLU A 365 -6.49 15.06 18.78
CA GLU A 365 -6.87 16.20 17.94
C GLU A 365 -8.40 16.27 17.79
N THR A 366 -8.92 17.49 17.76
CA THR A 366 -10.31 17.77 17.46
C THR A 366 -10.44 18.37 16.06
N LEU A 367 -11.54 18.03 15.39
CA LEU A 367 -11.95 18.63 14.12
C LEU A 367 -13.34 19.23 14.30
N THR A 368 -13.61 20.33 13.61
CA THR A 368 -14.98 20.87 13.55
C THR A 368 -15.67 20.32 12.31
N LEU A 369 -16.98 20.12 12.39
CA LEU A 369 -17.81 19.68 11.28
C LEU A 369 -18.73 20.83 10.88
N ASN A 370 -18.88 21.04 9.58
CA ASN A 370 -19.82 22.02 9.01
C ASN A 370 -20.72 21.33 7.99
N GLY A 371 -21.83 21.98 7.63
CA GLY A 371 -22.75 21.49 6.61
C GLY A 371 -23.86 20.61 7.15
N ILE A 372 -24.52 19.90 6.24
CA ILE A 372 -25.72 19.11 6.53
C ILE A 372 -25.63 17.79 5.76
N GLY A 373 -25.81 16.70 6.49
CA GLY A 373 -25.98 15.36 5.93
C GLY A 373 -27.45 14.96 5.94
N SER A 374 -27.76 13.77 5.42
CA SER A 374 -29.13 13.27 5.44
C SER A 374 -29.21 11.75 5.54
N VAL A 375 -30.34 11.27 6.04
CA VAL A 375 -30.76 9.87 5.92
C VAL A 375 -31.76 9.72 4.76
N ALA A 376 -31.92 8.50 4.25
CA ALA A 376 -32.72 8.22 3.06
C ALA A 376 -34.20 8.61 3.18
N SER A 377 -34.77 8.52 4.38
CA SER A 377 -36.17 8.89 4.64
C SER A 377 -36.34 9.30 6.10
N ALA A 378 -37.23 10.25 6.36
CA ALA A 378 -37.63 10.62 7.71
C ALA A 378 -38.57 9.58 8.34
N ALA A 379 -39.27 8.79 7.52
CA ALA A 379 -40.19 7.75 7.98
C ALA A 379 -39.49 6.46 8.42
N VAL A 380 -38.15 6.41 8.40
CA VAL A 380 -37.40 5.26 8.91
C VAL A 380 -37.60 5.12 10.41
N SER A 381 -37.61 3.87 10.86
CA SER A 381 -37.72 3.55 12.26
C SER A 381 -36.56 4.13 13.07
N ALA A 382 -36.84 4.60 14.28
CA ALA A 382 -35.80 4.99 15.24
C ALA A 382 -34.72 3.90 15.33
N GLY A 383 -33.46 4.32 15.33
CA GLY A 383 -32.33 3.44 15.14
C GLY A 383 -31.22 4.06 14.30
N THR A 384 -30.18 3.26 14.05
CA THR A 384 -28.98 3.67 13.31
C THR A 384 -29.18 3.50 11.81
N GLN A 385 -29.10 4.60 11.08
CA GLN A 385 -29.32 4.65 9.64
C GLN A 385 -28.01 4.98 8.91
N ALA A 386 -27.89 4.51 7.67
CA ALA A 386 -26.81 4.94 6.78
C ALA A 386 -26.93 6.44 6.48
N LEU A 387 -25.83 7.17 6.62
CA LEU A 387 -25.76 8.60 6.42
C LEU A 387 -25.24 8.93 5.01
N THR A 388 -25.97 9.78 4.30
CA THR A 388 -25.47 10.48 3.12
C THR A 388 -24.80 11.77 3.56
N LEU A 389 -23.55 12.00 3.13
CA LEU A 389 -22.75 13.12 3.64
C LEU A 389 -23.29 14.50 3.25
N GLY A 390 -23.92 14.64 2.08
CA GLY A 390 -24.42 15.95 1.63
C GLY A 390 -23.30 16.99 1.58
N SER A 391 -23.47 18.10 2.31
CA SER A 391 -22.46 19.16 2.42
C SER A 391 -21.56 19.03 3.65
N LEU A 392 -21.62 17.90 4.38
CA LEU A 392 -20.78 17.68 5.56
C LEU A 392 -19.30 17.72 5.18
N ALA A 393 -18.57 18.61 5.82
CA ALA A 393 -17.14 18.81 5.58
C ALA A 393 -16.41 19.07 6.90
N LEU A 394 -15.20 18.51 7.01
CA LEU A 394 -14.29 18.77 8.12
C LEU A 394 -13.68 20.17 7.99
N ALA A 395 -13.57 20.85 9.12
CA ALA A 395 -12.84 22.10 9.28
C ALA A 395 -11.89 21.99 10.47
N ASN A 396 -10.94 22.92 10.54
CA ASN A 396 -9.88 22.87 11.55
C ASN A 396 -10.49 22.97 12.95
N GLY A 397 -9.97 22.15 13.86
CA GLY A 397 -10.15 22.28 15.31
C GLY A 397 -8.79 22.50 15.95
N THR A 398 -8.39 21.64 16.88
CA THR A 398 -6.97 21.56 17.28
C THR A 398 -6.12 20.80 16.25
N GLY A 399 -6.75 19.90 15.47
CA GLY A 399 -6.16 19.27 14.28
C GLY A 399 -6.48 20.05 13.00
N GLN A 400 -5.65 19.87 11.97
CA GLN A 400 -5.90 20.42 10.64
C GLN A 400 -6.77 19.48 9.82
N ALA A 401 -7.88 19.97 9.26
CA ALA A 401 -8.82 19.16 8.48
C ALA A 401 -8.18 18.50 7.25
N GLY A 402 -7.18 19.15 6.63
CA GLY A 402 -6.43 18.57 5.51
C GLY A 402 -5.68 17.28 5.84
N ASN A 403 -5.45 17.00 7.13
CA ASN A 403 -4.84 15.75 7.60
C ASN A 403 -5.82 14.58 7.65
N TYR A 404 -7.10 14.84 7.37
CA TYR A 404 -8.17 13.88 7.51
C TYR A 404 -9.07 13.85 6.28
N GLN A 405 -9.79 12.75 6.14
CA GLN A 405 -10.86 12.58 5.17
C GLN A 405 -12.05 11.89 5.83
N ILE A 406 -13.26 12.24 5.44
CA ILE A 406 -14.45 11.50 5.86
C ILE A 406 -14.49 10.18 5.08
N ALA A 407 -14.78 9.07 5.76
CA ALA A 407 -14.92 7.76 5.14
C ALA A 407 -15.97 7.79 4.03
N VAL A 408 -15.70 7.12 2.91
CA VAL A 408 -16.65 7.04 1.78
C VAL A 408 -17.88 6.20 2.14
N VAL A 409 -17.72 5.23 3.05
CA VAL A 409 -18.78 4.33 3.52
C VAL A 409 -18.73 4.17 5.04
N GLY A 410 -19.84 3.71 5.63
CA GLY A 410 -19.92 3.39 7.06
C GLY A 410 -20.32 4.55 7.97
N ASN A 411 -20.55 5.76 7.43
CA ASN A 411 -21.09 6.87 8.21
C ASN A 411 -22.54 6.59 8.60
N THR A 412 -22.91 6.96 9.82
CA THR A 412 -24.24 6.67 10.38
C THR A 412 -24.87 7.87 11.07
N GLY A 413 -26.20 7.94 11.03
CA GLY A 413 -27.02 8.85 11.83
C GLY A 413 -28.02 8.04 12.65
N THR A 414 -28.01 8.19 13.97
CA THR A 414 -28.96 7.54 14.88
C THR A 414 -30.11 8.48 15.18
N ILE A 415 -31.34 8.03 14.94
CA ILE A 415 -32.56 8.77 15.28
C ILE A 415 -33.12 8.19 16.58
N THR A 416 -33.22 9.03 17.62
CA THR A 416 -33.92 8.68 18.86
C THR A 416 -35.39 9.12 18.80
N PRO A 417 -36.30 8.48 19.56
CA PRO A 417 -37.71 8.87 19.57
C PRO A 417 -37.93 10.35 19.89
N ALA A 418 -39.07 10.88 19.43
CA ALA A 418 -39.50 12.24 19.71
C ALA A 418 -39.55 12.52 21.21
N LEU A 419 -39.16 13.74 21.61
CA LEU A 419 -39.22 14.15 23.02
C LEU A 419 -40.66 14.29 23.53
N VAL A 420 -41.62 14.51 22.63
CA VAL A 420 -43.05 14.60 22.96
C VAL A 420 -43.67 13.20 22.93
N THR A 421 -44.37 12.84 24.01
CA THR A 421 -45.15 11.60 24.07
C THR A 421 -46.39 11.72 23.19
N LEU A 422 -46.56 10.78 22.26
CA LEU A 422 -47.79 10.65 21.47
C LEU A 422 -48.86 9.98 22.33
N THR A 423 -49.98 10.67 22.57
CA THR A 423 -51.11 10.12 23.31
C THR A 423 -52.28 9.89 22.36
N ILE A 424 -52.88 8.71 22.42
CA ILE A 424 -54.05 8.31 21.63
C ILE A 424 -55.19 7.98 22.59
N THR A 425 -56.33 8.64 22.40
CA THR A 425 -57.49 8.52 23.28
C THR A 425 -58.71 8.09 22.47
N PRO A 426 -59.37 6.95 22.80
CA PRO A 426 -60.61 6.56 22.15
C PRO A 426 -61.70 7.62 22.31
N ASP A 427 -62.60 7.70 21.33
CA ASP A 427 -63.82 8.49 21.42
C ASP A 427 -64.94 7.69 22.09
N ALA A 428 -65.88 8.38 22.73
CA ALA A 428 -67.03 7.73 23.35
C ALA A 428 -67.97 7.13 22.29
N ALA A 429 -68.51 5.95 22.58
CA ALA A 429 -69.41 5.23 21.69
C ALA A 429 -70.66 4.75 22.45
N THR A 430 -71.72 4.46 21.70
CA THR A 430 -72.94 3.86 22.26
C THR A 430 -73.43 2.73 21.38
N LYS A 431 -74.13 1.77 21.97
CA LYS A 431 -74.87 0.74 21.25
C LYS A 431 -76.11 0.31 22.01
N VAL A 432 -77.01 -0.41 21.35
CA VAL A 432 -78.20 -0.99 21.95
C VAL A 432 -77.93 -2.46 22.32
N TYR A 433 -78.49 -2.93 23.44
CA TYR A 433 -78.45 -4.34 23.83
C TYR A 433 -78.96 -5.25 22.68
N GLY A 434 -78.31 -6.41 22.48
CA GLY A 434 -78.63 -7.30 21.36
C GLY A 434 -77.93 -6.96 20.05
N ASP A 435 -77.39 -5.75 19.88
CA ASP A 435 -76.58 -5.38 18.71
C ASP A 435 -75.08 -5.51 19.01
N ALA A 436 -74.30 -6.04 18.06
CA ALA A 436 -72.85 -5.98 18.14
C ALA A 436 -72.34 -4.61 17.64
N LEU A 437 -71.30 -4.08 18.29
CA LEU A 437 -70.56 -2.92 17.82
C LEU A 437 -69.23 -3.39 17.21
N THR A 438 -68.90 -2.89 16.03
CA THR A 438 -67.57 -3.05 15.42
C THR A 438 -66.95 -1.67 15.30
N PHE A 439 -65.78 -1.47 15.92
CA PHE A 439 -65.02 -0.24 15.77
C PHE A 439 -64.40 -0.19 14.36
N ALA A 440 -64.53 0.95 13.68
CA ALA A 440 -63.86 1.18 12.41
C ALA A 440 -62.36 1.44 12.58
N GLY A 441 -61.93 1.75 13.81
CA GLY A 441 -60.56 2.09 14.17
C GLY A 441 -60.22 3.55 13.90
N THR A 442 -61.23 4.39 13.66
CA THR A 442 -61.11 5.84 13.44
C THR A 442 -61.70 6.66 14.60
N GLU A 443 -62.31 6.00 15.58
CA GLU A 443 -62.98 6.61 16.74
C GLU A 443 -61.97 6.95 17.83
N TYR A 444 -61.05 7.86 17.54
CA TYR A 444 -60.03 8.32 18.47
C TYR A 444 -59.59 9.75 18.19
N SER A 445 -59.02 10.38 19.22
CA SER A 445 -58.26 11.62 19.14
C SER A 445 -56.79 11.38 19.49
N GLN A 446 -55.91 12.25 19.01
CA GLN A 446 -54.46 12.10 19.19
C GLN A 446 -53.79 13.45 19.43
N THR A 447 -52.72 13.45 20.23
CA THR A 447 -51.85 14.62 20.46
C THR A 447 -50.39 14.19 20.50
N GLY A 448 -49.48 15.03 20.00
CA GLY A 448 -48.03 14.78 20.07
C GLY A 448 -47.39 14.23 18.81
N LEU A 449 -48.13 14.12 17.70
CA LEU A 449 -47.53 13.90 16.38
C LEU A 449 -46.71 15.12 15.97
N VAL A 450 -45.59 14.87 15.29
CA VAL A 450 -44.71 15.91 14.77
C VAL A 450 -44.71 15.89 13.24
N ASN A 451 -44.39 17.04 12.64
CA ASN A 451 -44.12 17.20 11.21
C ASN A 451 -45.21 16.68 10.24
N GLY A 452 -46.48 16.72 10.63
CA GLY A 452 -47.57 16.26 9.78
C GLY A 452 -47.61 14.74 9.58
N ASP A 453 -46.95 13.97 10.46
CA ASP A 453 -47.20 12.53 10.58
C ASP A 453 -48.69 12.26 10.86
N THR A 454 -49.19 11.12 10.38
CA THR A 454 -50.61 10.79 10.43
C THR A 454 -50.81 9.33 10.82
N ILE A 455 -51.84 9.10 11.63
CA ILE A 455 -52.34 7.77 11.99
C ILE A 455 -53.60 7.55 11.16
N SER A 456 -53.68 6.41 10.48
CA SER A 456 -54.82 6.00 9.65
C SER A 456 -55.77 5.06 10.37
N GLY A 457 -55.36 4.51 11.51
CA GLY A 457 -56.23 3.68 12.34
C GLY A 457 -55.60 3.28 13.66
N VAL A 458 -56.46 2.92 14.61
CA VAL A 458 -56.11 2.42 15.94
C VAL A 458 -56.96 1.19 16.22
N THR A 459 -56.36 0.17 16.83
CA THR A 459 -57.15 -0.97 17.32
C THR A 459 -57.88 -0.56 18.59
N LEU A 460 -59.21 -0.50 18.51
CA LEU A 460 -60.09 -0.20 19.62
C LEU A 460 -60.84 -1.47 20.04
N ALA A 461 -60.90 -1.73 21.35
CA ALA A 461 -61.62 -2.86 21.89
C ALA A 461 -62.41 -2.48 23.14
N SER A 462 -63.55 -3.15 23.32
CA SER A 462 -64.37 -3.05 24.53
C SER A 462 -65.09 -4.36 24.78
N THR A 463 -65.19 -4.79 26.04
CA THR A 463 -66.01 -5.95 26.43
C THR A 463 -67.50 -5.69 26.23
N GLY A 464 -67.92 -4.42 26.13
CA GLY A 464 -69.28 -4.02 25.78
C GLY A 464 -69.62 -4.20 24.30
N ALA A 465 -68.65 -4.47 23.42
CA ALA A 465 -68.88 -4.49 21.97
C ALA A 465 -69.75 -5.69 21.53
N VAL A 466 -69.64 -6.85 22.18
CA VAL A 466 -70.38 -8.08 21.82
C VAL A 466 -71.88 -7.93 22.02
N GLY A 467 -72.71 -8.45 21.10
CA GLY A 467 -74.18 -8.29 21.14
C GLY A 467 -74.86 -8.70 22.44
N THR A 468 -74.27 -9.62 23.19
CA THR A 468 -74.77 -10.13 24.46
C THR A 468 -74.35 -9.31 25.69
N ALA A 469 -73.50 -8.29 25.54
CA ALA A 469 -73.08 -7.42 26.64
C ALA A 469 -74.30 -6.71 27.24
N ILE A 470 -74.50 -6.84 28.55
CA ILE A 470 -75.65 -6.29 29.28
C ILE A 470 -75.63 -4.76 29.32
N VAL A 471 -76.77 -4.15 29.69
CA VAL A 471 -76.88 -2.69 29.84
C VAL A 471 -75.91 -2.18 30.91
N GLY A 472 -75.13 -1.16 30.57
CA GLY A 472 -74.07 -0.66 31.44
C GLY A 472 -73.03 0.19 30.71
N GLN A 473 -71.93 0.49 31.42
CA GLN A 473 -70.78 1.21 30.88
C GLN A 473 -69.57 0.29 30.81
N TYR A 474 -68.81 0.39 29.73
CA TYR A 474 -67.64 -0.43 29.46
C TYR A 474 -66.48 0.43 28.99
N ASP A 475 -65.27 0.07 29.39
CA ASP A 475 -64.07 0.77 28.96
C ASP A 475 -63.81 0.52 27.47
N ILE A 476 -63.24 1.53 26.80
CA ILE A 476 -62.65 1.37 25.47
C ILE A 476 -61.13 1.46 25.63
N VAL A 477 -60.43 0.40 25.22
CA VAL A 477 -58.97 0.35 25.23
C VAL A 477 -58.44 0.57 23.81
N SER A 478 -57.43 1.42 23.67
CA SER A 478 -56.70 1.61 22.42
C SER A 478 -55.41 0.80 22.39
N SER A 479 -54.98 0.39 21.21
CA SER A 479 -53.70 -0.28 20.96
C SER A 479 -53.33 -0.21 19.47
N ASN A 480 -52.10 -0.57 19.12
CA ASN A 480 -51.66 -0.83 17.75
C ASN A 480 -52.07 0.28 16.75
N ALA A 481 -51.59 1.50 16.96
CA ALA A 481 -51.74 2.59 16.00
C ALA A 481 -51.05 2.25 14.68
N VAL A 482 -51.75 2.51 13.58
CA VAL A 482 -51.27 2.31 12.21
C VAL A 482 -50.98 3.67 11.61
N PHE A 483 -49.71 3.91 11.27
CA PHE A 483 -49.26 5.18 10.70
C PHE A 483 -49.40 5.15 9.17
N SER A 484 -50.07 6.16 8.60
CA SER A 484 -50.07 6.42 7.15
C SER A 484 -48.89 7.29 6.71
N SER A 485 -48.33 8.08 7.62
CA SER A 485 -47.05 8.76 7.47
C SER A 485 -46.31 8.80 8.80
N GLY A 486 -44.99 8.62 8.78
CA GLY A 486 -44.17 8.40 9.97
C GLY A 486 -44.10 6.92 10.37
N SER A 487 -43.49 6.64 11.52
CA SER A 487 -43.36 5.28 12.07
C SER A 487 -43.59 5.29 13.58
N ALA A 488 -44.32 4.29 14.09
CA ALA A 488 -44.60 4.15 15.52
C ALA A 488 -43.34 4.11 16.39
N SER A 489 -42.24 3.53 15.88
CA SER A 489 -40.94 3.49 16.54
C SER A 489 -40.33 4.87 16.82
N ASN A 490 -40.79 5.91 16.12
CA ASN A 490 -40.25 7.26 16.24
C ASN A 490 -40.89 8.03 17.40
N TYR A 491 -41.84 7.41 18.10
CA TYR A 491 -42.61 8.00 19.17
C TYR A 491 -42.58 7.12 20.42
N ASN A 492 -42.58 7.75 21.57
CA ASN A 492 -43.03 7.12 22.81
C ASN A 492 -44.56 7.21 22.83
N ILE A 493 -45.25 6.10 22.54
CA ILE A 493 -46.71 6.07 22.40
C ILE A 493 -47.37 5.65 23.71
N THR A 494 -48.33 6.46 24.17
CA THR A 494 -49.27 6.15 25.25
C THR A 494 -50.65 5.90 24.67
N TYR A 495 -51.14 4.67 24.85
CA TYR A 495 -52.52 4.30 24.53
C TYR A 495 -53.40 4.53 25.76
N ALA A 496 -54.31 5.49 25.69
CA ALA A 496 -55.23 5.75 26.78
C ALA A 496 -56.39 4.75 26.76
N THR A 497 -56.86 4.43 27.96
CA THR A 497 -58.14 3.75 28.17
C THR A 497 -59.18 4.81 28.47
N LEU A 498 -60.27 4.85 27.69
CA LEU A 498 -61.43 5.67 28.02
C LEU A 498 -62.34 4.87 28.96
N THR A 499 -62.22 5.14 30.26
CA THR A 499 -63.05 4.48 31.28
C THR A 499 -64.53 4.80 31.07
N GLY A 500 -65.36 3.77 30.98
CA GLY A 500 -66.78 3.89 30.65
C GLY A 500 -67.06 4.49 29.26
N GLY A 501 -66.11 4.41 28.33
CA GLY A 501 -66.23 5.01 27.00
C GLY A 501 -67.34 4.44 26.12
N LEU A 502 -67.78 3.19 26.35
CA LEU A 502 -68.88 2.56 25.64
C LEU A 502 -70.10 2.41 26.55
N THR A 503 -71.21 3.06 26.20
CA THR A 503 -72.50 2.88 26.87
C THR A 503 -73.38 1.89 26.10
N VAL A 504 -73.85 0.83 26.77
CA VAL A 504 -74.86 -0.10 26.25
C VAL A 504 -76.23 0.27 26.81
N THR A 505 -77.16 0.63 25.94
CA THR A 505 -78.52 1.04 26.30
C THR A 505 -79.52 -0.10 26.16
N ALA A 506 -80.61 -0.04 26.93
CA ALA A 506 -81.64 -1.07 26.89
C ALA A 506 -82.33 -1.12 25.52
N ARG A 507 -82.60 -2.33 25.01
CA ARG A 507 -83.34 -2.50 23.75
C ARG A 507 -84.83 -2.25 23.98
N ALA A 508 -85.41 -1.35 23.21
CA ALA A 508 -86.86 -1.17 23.19
C ALA A 508 -87.51 -2.42 22.57
N ILE A 509 -88.41 -3.07 23.31
CA ILE A 509 -89.17 -4.22 22.82
C ILE A 509 -90.65 -4.08 23.16
N THR A 510 -91.49 -4.71 22.36
CA THR A 510 -92.92 -4.88 22.65
C THR A 510 -93.20 -6.32 23.05
N VAL A 511 -93.86 -6.49 24.20
CA VAL A 511 -94.39 -7.77 24.66
C VAL A 511 -95.89 -7.76 24.41
N THR A 512 -96.38 -8.66 23.55
CA THR A 512 -97.79 -8.74 23.17
C THR A 512 -98.39 -10.02 23.73
N ALA A 513 -99.38 -9.88 24.61
CA ALA A 513 -100.12 -11.02 25.13
C ALA A 513 -100.97 -11.67 24.03
N ASP A 514 -101.03 -13.01 24.03
CA ASP A 514 -101.90 -13.73 23.10
C ASP A 514 -103.33 -13.78 23.66
N ALA A 515 -104.32 -13.48 22.82
CA ALA A 515 -105.73 -13.60 23.20
C ALA A 515 -106.10 -15.07 23.37
N HIS A 516 -106.88 -15.37 24.41
CA HIS A 516 -107.27 -16.73 24.76
C HIS A 516 -108.77 -16.83 25.05
N SER A 517 -109.28 -18.06 25.06
CA SER A 517 -110.66 -18.35 25.47
C SER A 517 -110.75 -19.61 26.32
N LYS A 518 -111.76 -19.66 27.19
CA LYS A 518 -112.12 -20.84 27.99
C LYS A 518 -113.64 -20.97 28.12
N THR A 519 -114.14 -22.15 28.47
CA THR A 519 -115.54 -22.32 28.86
C THR A 519 -115.70 -22.12 30.36
N TYR A 520 -116.84 -21.58 30.80
CA TYR A 520 -117.19 -21.47 32.22
C TYR A 520 -116.99 -22.81 32.94
N GLY A 521 -116.33 -22.81 34.09
CA GLY A 521 -115.99 -24.01 34.87
C GLY A 521 -114.69 -24.72 34.47
N ASP A 522 -114.09 -24.40 33.32
CA ASP A 522 -112.76 -24.93 32.95
C ASP A 522 -111.64 -24.19 33.68
N ALA A 523 -110.45 -24.80 33.77
CA ALA A 523 -109.25 -24.10 34.20
C ALA A 523 -108.87 -22.99 33.19
N ASN A 524 -108.08 -22.00 33.62
CA ASN A 524 -107.53 -21.03 32.67
C ASN A 524 -106.48 -21.72 31.78
N PRO A 525 -106.43 -21.39 30.47
CA PRO A 525 -105.32 -21.79 29.64
C PRO A 525 -104.01 -21.14 30.12
N ALA A 526 -102.88 -21.72 29.74
CA ALA A 526 -101.59 -21.09 29.96
C ALA A 526 -101.54 -19.77 29.17
N LEU A 527 -101.26 -18.66 29.85
CA LEU A 527 -101.16 -17.36 29.22
C LEU A 527 -99.81 -17.24 28.52
N THR A 528 -99.81 -17.00 27.21
CA THR A 528 -98.60 -16.84 26.38
C THR A 528 -98.46 -15.42 25.86
N PHE A 529 -97.25 -15.08 25.41
CA PHE A 529 -96.96 -13.82 24.75
C PHE A 529 -95.91 -14.00 23.67
N THR A 530 -95.86 -13.02 22.77
CA THR A 530 -94.81 -12.87 21.78
C THR A 530 -94.00 -11.61 22.07
N THR A 531 -92.78 -11.54 21.55
CA THR A 531 -91.91 -10.37 21.65
C THR A 531 -91.54 -9.86 20.26
N SER A 532 -91.31 -8.55 20.14
CA SER A 532 -90.57 -8.00 19.00
C SER A 532 -89.12 -8.51 18.97
N ASP A 533 -88.37 -8.14 17.92
CA ASP A 533 -86.97 -8.55 17.74
C ASP A 533 -86.11 -8.25 18.98
N LEU A 534 -85.44 -9.30 19.48
CA LEU A 534 -84.54 -9.25 20.64
C LEU A 534 -83.07 -9.06 20.23
N GLY A 535 -82.76 -9.11 18.92
CA GLY A 535 -81.39 -9.18 18.43
C GLY A 535 -80.66 -10.44 18.95
N ALA A 536 -79.42 -10.28 19.40
CA ALA A 536 -78.67 -11.32 20.10
C ALA A 536 -79.00 -11.43 21.60
N GLY A 537 -80.06 -10.76 22.06
CA GLY A 537 -80.49 -10.76 23.46
C GLY A 537 -81.15 -12.07 23.88
N THR A 538 -81.26 -12.28 25.20
CA THR A 538 -81.92 -13.47 25.75
C THR A 538 -83.44 -13.33 25.77
N ALA A 539 -84.15 -14.47 25.77
CA ALA A 539 -85.60 -14.48 25.89
C ALA A 539 -86.10 -13.72 27.13
N VAL A 540 -87.23 -13.02 26.98
CA VAL A 540 -87.88 -12.27 28.07
C VAL A 540 -88.45 -13.25 29.10
N ILE A 541 -88.22 -12.96 30.38
CA ILE A 541 -88.68 -13.78 31.50
C ILE A 541 -89.85 -13.14 32.25
N GLY A 542 -90.68 -13.97 32.86
CA GLY A 542 -91.86 -13.57 33.63
C GLY A 542 -93.11 -14.34 33.21
N ALA A 543 -94.22 -14.04 33.88
CA ALA A 543 -95.52 -14.62 33.59
C ALA A 543 -96.58 -13.51 33.52
N LEU A 544 -97.50 -13.65 32.57
CA LEU A 544 -98.70 -12.82 32.51
C LEU A 544 -99.71 -13.24 33.57
N THR A 545 -100.60 -12.34 33.94
CA THR A 545 -101.66 -12.61 34.91
C THR A 545 -103.03 -12.27 34.34
N THR A 546 -104.06 -12.89 34.87
CA THR A 546 -105.45 -12.49 34.64
C THR A 546 -106.20 -12.58 35.95
N THR A 547 -107.26 -11.77 36.11
CA THR A 547 -108.15 -11.85 37.26
C THR A 547 -109.18 -12.96 37.13
N ALA A 548 -109.31 -13.58 35.94
CA ALA A 548 -110.21 -14.71 35.75
C ALA A 548 -109.75 -15.92 36.57
N THR A 549 -110.69 -16.65 37.15
CA THR A 549 -110.49 -17.94 37.82
C THR A 549 -111.31 -19.03 37.13
N ALA A 550 -111.22 -20.28 37.61
CA ALA A 550 -112.07 -21.38 37.13
C ALA A 550 -113.58 -21.08 37.26
N SER A 551 -113.97 -20.29 38.26
CA SER A 551 -115.35 -19.93 38.57
C SER A 551 -115.75 -18.53 38.10
N SER A 552 -114.93 -17.85 37.30
CA SER A 552 -115.27 -16.55 36.74
C SER A 552 -116.47 -16.63 35.81
N ASP A 553 -117.40 -15.68 35.96
CA ASP A 553 -118.58 -15.56 35.11
C ASP A 553 -118.23 -15.38 33.62
N VAL A 554 -119.22 -15.61 32.76
CA VAL A 554 -119.10 -15.37 31.32
C VAL A 554 -118.79 -13.90 31.07
N GLY A 555 -117.72 -13.62 30.34
CA GLY A 555 -117.25 -12.25 30.16
C GLY A 555 -115.84 -12.17 29.55
N VAL A 556 -115.28 -10.95 29.57
CA VAL A 556 -113.95 -10.65 29.06
C VAL A 556 -113.07 -10.21 30.21
N TYR A 557 -111.93 -10.88 30.36
CA TYR A 557 -110.97 -10.59 31.42
C TYR A 557 -109.65 -10.17 30.79
N GLY A 558 -109.10 -9.04 31.23
CA GLY A 558 -107.81 -8.57 30.76
C GLY A 558 -106.69 -9.56 31.11
N ILE A 559 -105.80 -9.80 30.16
CA ILE A 559 -104.49 -10.38 30.40
C ILE A 559 -103.55 -9.20 30.68
N ASN A 560 -102.97 -9.18 31.87
CA ASN A 560 -102.11 -8.13 32.40
C ASN A 560 -100.64 -8.58 32.39
N GLN A 561 -99.73 -7.60 32.37
CA GLN A 561 -98.27 -7.78 32.23
C GLN A 561 -97.65 -8.73 33.27
N GLY A 562 -98.25 -8.82 34.46
CA GLY A 562 -97.74 -9.67 35.54
C GLY A 562 -96.30 -9.34 35.90
N THR A 563 -95.42 -10.35 35.84
CA THR A 563 -93.99 -10.20 36.19
C THR A 563 -93.08 -9.94 34.99
N VAL A 564 -93.63 -9.71 33.79
CA VAL A 564 -92.87 -9.38 32.58
C VAL A 564 -92.52 -7.88 32.58
N THR A 565 -91.68 -7.46 33.53
CA THR A 565 -91.35 -6.05 33.78
C THR A 565 -89.90 -5.73 33.43
N ASN A 566 -89.58 -4.43 33.27
CA ASN A 566 -88.20 -3.96 33.10
C ASN A 566 -87.28 -4.38 34.25
N ALA A 567 -87.82 -4.50 35.47
CA ALA A 567 -87.02 -4.90 36.64
C ALA A 567 -86.48 -6.33 36.50
N ASN A 568 -87.32 -7.24 35.97
CA ASN A 568 -86.93 -8.63 35.72
C ASN A 568 -86.16 -8.81 34.41
N ASN A 569 -86.16 -7.79 33.56
CA ASN A 569 -85.59 -7.82 32.21
C ASN A 569 -84.79 -6.54 31.95
N ALA A 570 -83.82 -6.24 32.82
CA ALA A 570 -83.12 -4.95 32.88
C ALA A 570 -82.42 -4.51 31.58
N ASN A 571 -82.18 -5.44 30.66
CA ASN A 571 -81.60 -5.17 29.35
C ASN A 571 -82.60 -4.68 28.30
N TYR A 572 -83.89 -4.65 28.66
CA TYR A 572 -84.99 -4.30 27.77
C TYR A 572 -85.82 -3.15 28.34
N ALA A 573 -86.22 -2.24 27.46
CA ALA A 573 -87.26 -1.26 27.72
C ALA A 573 -88.59 -1.82 27.17
N ILE A 574 -89.34 -2.50 28.04
CA ILE A 574 -90.56 -3.23 27.69
C ILE A 574 -91.74 -2.28 27.57
N THR A 575 -92.38 -2.32 26.41
CA THR A 575 -93.74 -1.81 26.20
C THR A 575 -94.71 -3.00 26.17
N TYR A 576 -95.70 -3.00 27.05
CA TYR A 576 -96.67 -4.11 27.13
C TYR A 576 -97.94 -3.80 26.34
N ALA A 577 -98.32 -4.71 25.44
CA ALA A 577 -99.58 -4.72 24.73
C ALA A 577 -100.45 -5.87 25.26
N GLY A 578 -101.52 -5.51 25.99
CA GLY A 578 -102.44 -6.47 26.60
C GLY A 578 -103.36 -7.14 25.58
N ALA A 579 -103.93 -8.27 25.98
CA ALA A 579 -104.99 -8.98 25.26
C ALA A 579 -106.05 -9.47 26.26
N ASN A 580 -107.04 -10.22 25.78
CA ASN A 580 -108.15 -10.66 26.62
C ASN A 580 -108.25 -12.19 26.69
N LEU A 581 -108.65 -12.69 27.86
CA LEU A 581 -109.19 -14.03 28.08
C LEU A 581 -110.72 -13.95 28.05
N SER A 582 -111.35 -14.57 27.05
CA SER A 582 -112.82 -14.64 26.94
C SER A 582 -113.35 -15.92 27.61
N VAL A 583 -114.31 -15.76 28.54
CA VAL A 583 -115.01 -16.88 29.18
C VAL A 583 -116.37 -17.06 28.51
N GLY A 584 -116.53 -18.18 27.79
CA GLY A 584 -117.77 -18.56 27.12
C GLY A 584 -118.73 -19.35 28.02
N GLN A 585 -120.01 -19.37 27.66
CA GLN A 585 -121.04 -20.15 28.35
C GLN A 585 -120.77 -21.65 28.25
N ARG A 586 -120.95 -22.38 29.36
CA ARG A 586 -121.06 -23.85 29.31
C ARG A 586 -122.48 -24.21 28.88
N SER A 587 -122.60 -24.93 27.77
CA SER A 587 -123.90 -25.44 27.34
C SER A 587 -124.42 -26.46 28.35
N ILE A 588 -125.63 -26.24 28.87
CA ILE A 588 -126.38 -27.19 29.68
C ILE A 588 -127.67 -27.48 28.93
N THR A 589 -127.93 -28.76 28.66
CA THR A 589 -129.22 -29.19 28.09
C THR A 589 -130.08 -29.70 29.22
N VAL A 590 -131.20 -29.02 29.45
CA VAL A 590 -132.24 -29.43 30.39
C VAL A 590 -133.37 -30.06 29.58
N THR A 591 -133.65 -31.34 29.80
CA THR A 591 -134.67 -32.08 29.05
C THR A 591 -135.83 -32.36 29.98
N ALA A 592 -136.94 -31.67 29.80
CA ALA A 592 -138.14 -31.93 30.58
C ALA A 592 -138.55 -33.41 30.47
N ASP A 593 -138.88 -34.00 31.62
CA ASP A 593 -139.50 -35.32 31.62
C ASP A 593 -140.86 -35.20 30.92
N ALA A 594 -141.12 -36.07 29.94
CA ALA A 594 -142.40 -36.07 29.25
C ALA A 594 -143.50 -36.51 30.23
N GLN A 595 -144.48 -35.63 30.46
CA GLN A 595 -145.64 -35.91 31.30
C GLN A 595 -146.93 -35.88 30.49
N SER A 596 -147.90 -36.68 30.92
CA SER A 596 -149.24 -36.73 30.35
C SER A 596 -150.29 -36.66 31.44
N LYS A 597 -151.48 -36.18 31.08
CA LYS A 597 -152.65 -36.17 31.97
C LYS A 597 -153.89 -36.61 31.22
N THR A 598 -154.86 -37.12 31.95
CA THR A 598 -156.21 -37.38 31.45
C THR A 598 -157.06 -36.10 31.59
N TYR A 599 -158.02 -35.90 30.69
CA TYR A 599 -158.86 -34.68 30.66
C TYR A 599 -159.70 -34.55 31.93
N GLY A 600 -159.54 -33.42 32.64
CA GLY A 600 -160.22 -33.13 33.91
C GLY A 600 -159.34 -33.21 35.15
N ASP A 601 -158.22 -33.96 35.10
CA ASP A 601 -157.34 -34.14 36.26
C ASP A 601 -156.48 -32.91 36.55
N ALA A 602 -155.91 -32.83 37.74
CA ALA A 602 -154.86 -31.87 38.02
C ALA A 602 -153.65 -32.13 37.10
N ASN A 603 -152.91 -31.07 36.74
CA ASN A 603 -151.67 -31.24 35.99
C ASN A 603 -150.65 -32.00 36.84
N PRO A 604 -149.91 -32.98 36.27
CA PRO A 604 -148.80 -33.61 36.97
C PRO A 604 -147.73 -32.56 37.26
N ALA A 605 -147.01 -32.75 38.37
CA ALA A 605 -145.84 -31.96 38.67
C ALA A 605 -144.82 -32.11 37.53
N LEU A 606 -144.34 -30.99 36.99
CA LEU A 606 -143.39 -30.99 35.88
C LEU A 606 -141.96 -31.06 36.44
N THR A 607 -141.17 -32.01 35.92
CA THR A 607 -139.75 -32.24 36.25
C THR A 607 -138.89 -32.18 34.99
N PHE A 608 -137.56 -32.08 35.13
CA PHE A 608 -136.58 -31.90 34.06
C PHE A 608 -135.22 -32.51 34.39
#